data_AF-A0A920K931-F1
#
_entry.id   AF-A0A920K931-F1
#
_cell.length_a   1.000
_cell.length_b   1.000
_cell.length_c   1.000
_cell.angle_alpha   90.00
_cell.angle_beta   90.00
_cell.angle_gamma   90.00
#
_symmetry.space_group_name_H-M   'P 1'
#
loop_
_entity.id
_entity.type
_entity.pdbx_description
1 polymer ?
#
loop_
_entity_poly.entity_id
_entity_poly.type
_entity_poly.pdbx_seq_one_letter_code
_entity_poly.pdbx_strand_id
1 'polypeptide(L)'
;MEIPCYIQVNTGEEKQKAGVYPEETADFVNYCRNDLNLNIIGLMCIPPANETPALHFALLANIAKETNLENLSMGMSSDYDVAIKLGATHIRLGTALFGSRDT
;
A
#
# COMPACT_ATOMS: atom_id res chain seq x y z
N MET A 1 -5.30 -23.86 -1.63
CA MET A 1 -5.84 -22.48 -1.54
C MET A 1 -4.66 -21.55 -1.68
N GLU A 2 -4.69 -20.67 -2.68
CA GLU A 2 -3.66 -19.64 -2.86
C GLU A 2 -3.95 -18.47 -1.91
N ILE A 3 -2.92 -17.95 -1.28
CA ILE A 3 -3.04 -16.81 -0.36
C ILE A 3 -2.92 -15.53 -1.20
N PRO A 4 -3.92 -14.63 -1.19
CA PRO A 4 -3.83 -13.35 -1.87
C PRO A 4 -2.81 -12.45 -1.17
N CYS A 5 -1.93 -11.84 -1.96
CA CYS A 5 -0.81 -11.05 -1.47
C CYS A 5 -0.88 -9.60 -1.98
N TYR A 6 -0.39 -8.70 -1.13
CA TYR A 6 -0.11 -7.31 -1.49
C TYR A 6 1.38 -7.07 -1.50
N ILE A 7 1.87 -6.28 -2.45
CA ILE A 7 3.24 -5.76 -2.41
C ILE A 7 3.25 -4.45 -1.63
N GLN A 8 4.11 -4.38 -0.61
CA GLN A 8 4.31 -3.15 0.15
C GLN A 8 5.29 -2.24 -0.59
N VAL A 9 4.87 -1.01 -0.87
CA VAL A 9 5.67 0.02 -1.53
C VAL A 9 6.09 1.07 -0.50
N ASN A 10 7.39 1.36 -0.46
CA ASN A 10 7.95 2.45 0.34
C ASN A 10 7.84 3.76 -0.43
N THR A 11 6.63 4.32 -0.48
CA THR A 11 6.31 5.51 -1.28
C THR A 11 7.07 6.78 -0.90
N GLY A 12 7.68 6.83 0.28
CA GLY A 12 8.51 7.93 0.75
C GLY A 12 10.01 7.65 0.76
N GLU A 13 10.45 6.49 0.23
CA GLU A 13 11.87 6.10 0.15
C GLU A 13 12.61 6.23 1.51
N GLU A 14 11.88 6.05 2.60
CA GLU A 14 12.41 6.14 3.95
C GLU A 14 13.30 4.93 4.22
N LYS A 15 14.62 5.11 4.34
CA LYS A 15 15.60 4.02 4.56
C LYS A 15 15.26 3.10 5.75
N GLN A 16 14.60 3.65 6.76
CA GLN A 16 14.17 2.95 7.97
C GLN A 16 12.87 2.15 7.79
N LYS A 17 12.17 2.29 6.67
CA LYS A 17 10.90 1.61 6.41
C LYS A 17 11.07 0.46 5.44
N ALA A 18 10.27 -0.59 5.68
CA ALA A 18 10.13 -1.71 4.77
C ALA A 18 9.29 -1.33 3.54
N GLY A 19 9.48 -2.10 2.47
CA GLY A 19 8.77 -1.94 1.20
C GLY A 19 9.73 -1.76 0.03
N VAL A 20 9.29 -2.16 -1.15
CA VAL A 20 10.02 -1.96 -2.40
C VAL A 20 9.95 -0.49 -2.79
N TYR A 21 11.00 0.05 -3.41
CA TYR A 21 10.95 1.44 -3.88
C TYR A 21 9.97 1.60 -5.04
N PRO A 22 9.36 2.81 -5.20
CA PRO A 22 8.37 3.07 -6.23
C PRO A 22 8.81 2.63 -7.63
N GLU A 23 10.04 2.97 -8.01
CA GLU A 23 10.64 2.69 -9.32
C GLU A 23 10.92 1.21 -9.56
N GLU A 24 11.12 0.42 -8.50
CA GLU A 24 11.39 -1.02 -8.57
C GLU A 24 10.10 -1.86 -8.48
N THR A 25 8.96 -1.23 -8.17
CA THR A 25 7.74 -1.95 -7.82
C THR A 25 7.18 -2.75 -9.00
N ALA A 26 7.22 -2.21 -10.22
CA ALA A 26 6.68 -2.89 -11.39
C ALA A 26 7.46 -4.19 -11.71
N ASP A 27 8.78 -4.13 -11.66
CA ASP A 27 9.64 -5.29 -11.88
C ASP A 27 9.44 -6.33 -10.78
N PHE A 28 9.30 -5.90 -9.52
CA PHE A 28 9.03 -6.80 -8.41
C PHE A 28 7.66 -7.49 -8.50
N VAL A 29 6.61 -6.76 -8.94
CA VAL A 29 5.29 -7.35 -9.22
C VAL A 29 5.41 -8.46 -10.27
N ASN A 30 6.13 -8.20 -11.36
CA ASN A 30 6.34 -9.16 -12.43
C ASN A 30 7.10 -10.40 -11.94
N TYR A 31 8.17 -10.21 -11.17
CA TYR A 31 8.93 -11.29 -10.56
C TYR A 31 8.05 -12.16 -9.65
N CYS A 32 7.28 -11.55 -8.75
CA CYS A 32 6.39 -12.28 -7.86
C CYS A 32 5.33 -13.09 -8.59
N ARG A 33 4.74 -12.53 -9.66
CA ARG A 33 3.70 -13.21 -10.45
C ARG A 33 4.27 -14.32 -11.33
N ASN A 34 5.35 -14.05 -12.05
CA ASN A 34 5.82 -14.91 -13.13
C ASN A 34 6.82 -15.96 -12.66
N ASP A 35 7.73 -15.59 -11.75
CA ASP A 35 8.82 -16.47 -11.30
C ASP A 35 8.47 -17.20 -10.01
N LEU A 36 7.72 -16.54 -9.11
CA LEU A 36 7.33 -17.12 -7.82
C LEU A 36 5.90 -17.67 -7.80
N ASN A 37 5.11 -17.43 -8.84
CA ASN A 37 3.71 -17.85 -8.95
C ASN A 37 2.87 -17.42 -7.73
N LEU A 38 3.10 -16.20 -7.22
CA LEU A 38 2.34 -15.62 -6.12
C LEU A 38 1.09 -14.92 -6.64
N ASN A 39 -0.02 -15.09 -5.92
CA ASN A 39 -1.28 -14.40 -6.20
C ASN A 39 -1.22 -12.92 -5.75
N ILE A 40 -0.54 -12.08 -6.52
CA ILE A 40 -0.45 -10.64 -6.25
C ILE A 40 -1.74 -9.94 -6.71
N ILE A 41 -2.54 -9.51 -5.73
CA ILE A 41 -3.86 -8.91 -5.96
C ILE A 41 -3.86 -7.38 -5.82
N GLY A 42 -2.84 -6.79 -5.20
CA GLY A 42 -2.81 -5.35 -4.98
C GLY A 42 -1.48 -4.79 -4.48
N LEU A 43 -1.48 -3.48 -4.27
CA LEU A 43 -0.39 -2.75 -3.62
C LEU A 43 -0.83 -2.21 -2.26
N MET A 44 0.15 -2.03 -1.38
CA MET A 44 -0.05 -1.51 -0.03
C MET A 44 1.02 -0.46 0.29
N CYS A 45 0.67 0.60 1.01
CA CYS A 45 1.68 1.51 1.58
C CYS A 45 1.31 1.98 2.99
N ILE A 46 2.35 2.44 3.70
CA ILE A 46 2.25 3.20 4.94
C ILE A 46 3.09 4.48 4.77
N PRO A 47 2.45 5.62 4.45
CA PRO A 47 3.15 6.88 4.23
C PRO A 47 4.01 7.32 5.42
N PRO A 48 5.05 8.16 5.20
CA PRO A 48 5.77 8.85 6.27
C PRO A 48 4.81 9.59 7.20
N ALA A 49 5.03 9.47 8.52
CA ALA A 49 4.12 10.05 9.52
C ALA A 49 4.08 11.59 9.49
N ASN A 50 5.14 12.22 8.97
CA ASN A 50 5.33 13.67 8.96
C ASN A 50 5.09 14.29 7.57
N GLU A 51 4.51 13.54 6.63
CA GLU A 51 4.25 14.02 5.27
C GLU A 51 2.76 13.95 4.92
N THR A 52 2.38 14.67 3.86
CA THR A 52 1.01 14.66 3.35
C THR A 52 0.69 13.30 2.70
N PRO A 53 -0.23 12.49 3.28
CA PRO A 53 -0.48 11.13 2.80
C PRO A 53 -1.10 11.09 1.39
N ALA A 54 -1.76 12.17 0.97
CA ALA A 54 -2.40 12.26 -0.35
C ALA A 54 -1.43 12.03 -1.52
N LEU A 55 -0.21 12.55 -1.43
CA LEU A 55 0.80 12.36 -2.48
C LEU A 55 1.24 10.89 -2.59
N HIS A 56 1.41 10.25 -1.44
CA HIS A 56 1.77 8.83 -1.34
C HIS A 56 0.67 7.91 -1.85
N PHE A 57 -0.59 8.21 -1.54
CA PHE A 57 -1.73 7.45 -2.05
C PHE A 57 -1.92 7.62 -3.55
N ALA A 58 -1.75 8.84 -4.09
CA ALA A 58 -1.79 9.08 -5.53
C ALA A 58 -0.66 8.36 -6.27
N LEU A 59 0.56 8.36 -5.70
CA LEU A 59 1.69 7.60 -6.23
C LEU A 59 1.38 6.09 -6.27
N LEU A 60 0.90 5.52 -5.16
CA LEU A 60 0.54 4.10 -5.10
C LEU A 60 -0.53 3.74 -6.14
N ALA A 61 -1.55 4.59 -6.31
CA ALA A 61 -2.60 4.40 -7.30
C ALA A 61 -2.09 4.44 -8.74
N ASN A 62 -1.09 5.28 -9.04
CA ASN A 62 -0.46 5.31 -10.36
C ASN A 62 0.34 4.04 -10.63
N ILE A 63 1.16 3.59 -9.69
CA ILE A 63 1.94 2.33 -9.83
C ILE A 63 0.99 1.13 -9.99
N ALA A 64 -0.12 1.10 -9.26
CA ALA A 64 -1.12 0.04 -9.39
C ALA A 64 -1.73 -0.01 -10.80
N LYS A 65 -2.00 1.14 -11.42
CA LYS A 65 -2.45 1.20 -12.83
C LYS A 65 -1.39 0.66 -13.77
N GLU A 66 -0.12 1.05 -13.60
CA GLU A 66 1.00 0.59 -14.43
C GLU A 66 1.20 -0.94 -14.33
N THR A 67 0.86 -1.53 -13.19
CA THR A 67 1.03 -2.96 -12.90
C THR A 67 -0.26 -3.78 -13.07
N ASN A 68 -1.33 -3.18 -13.57
CA ASN A 68 -2.66 -3.78 -13.71
C ASN A 68 -3.14 -4.44 -12.40
N LEU A 69 -3.04 -3.69 -11.31
CA LEU A 69 -3.50 -4.06 -9.97
C LEU A 69 -4.67 -3.15 -9.58
N GLU A 70 -5.77 -3.75 -9.15
CA GLU A 70 -6.99 -3.01 -8.80
C GLU A 70 -7.10 -2.73 -7.31
N ASN A 71 -6.47 -3.56 -6.47
CA ASN A 71 -6.59 -3.43 -5.02
C ASN A 71 -5.50 -2.51 -4.45
N LEU A 72 -5.94 -1.46 -3.77
CA LEU A 72 -5.12 -0.54 -3.00
C LEU A 72 -5.42 -0.68 -1.51
N SER A 73 -4.44 -1.16 -0.75
CA SER A 73 -4.47 -1.21 0.71
C SER A 73 -3.73 0.01 1.26
N MET A 74 -4.48 1.07 1.57
CA MET A 74 -3.91 2.32 2.04
C MET A 74 -4.94 3.10 2.86
N GLY A 75 -4.48 3.94 3.79
CA GLY A 75 -5.33 4.58 4.78
C GLY A 75 -5.44 3.78 6.08
N MET A 76 -5.11 4.46 7.17
CA MET A 76 -5.24 4.02 8.56
C MET A 76 -6.20 4.96 9.31
N SER A 77 -6.33 4.77 10.62
CA SER A 77 -7.32 5.48 11.45
C SER A 77 -7.29 7.02 11.33
N SER A 78 -6.15 7.62 10.98
CA SER A 78 -5.96 9.08 10.88
C SER A 78 -6.13 9.67 9.48
N ASP A 79 -6.15 8.85 8.43
CA ASP A 79 -6.05 9.30 7.03
C ASP A 79 -6.86 8.46 6.03
N TYR A 80 -7.74 7.57 6.52
CA TYR A 80 -8.56 6.71 5.67
C TYR A 80 -9.54 7.49 4.77
N ASP A 81 -10.01 8.67 5.18
CA ASP A 81 -10.93 9.49 4.38
C ASP A 81 -10.24 10.06 3.14
N VAL A 82 -8.97 10.46 3.27
CA VAL A 82 -8.11 10.88 2.16
C VAL A 82 -7.80 9.68 1.26
N ALA A 83 -7.51 8.52 1.86
CA ALA A 83 -7.23 7.30 1.11
C ALA A 83 -8.42 6.86 0.23
N ILE A 84 -9.64 6.90 0.77
CA ILE A 84 -10.87 6.59 0.02
C ILE A 84 -11.04 7.51 -1.19
N LYS A 85 -10.83 8.83 -1.01
CA LYS A 85 -10.91 9.81 -2.11
C LYS A 85 -9.89 9.55 -3.22
N LEU A 86 -8.80 8.86 -2.90
CA LEU A 86 -7.71 8.51 -3.83
C LEU A 86 -7.76 7.05 -4.28
N GLY A 87 -8.87 6.34 -4.05
CA GLY A 87 -9.13 5.02 -4.61
C GLY A 87 -8.74 3.85 -3.72
N ALA A 88 -8.56 4.05 -2.41
CA ALA A 88 -8.36 2.92 -1.49
C ALA A 88 -9.52 1.93 -1.58
N THR A 89 -9.17 0.66 -1.76
CA THR A 89 -10.11 -0.47 -1.74
C THR A 89 -10.14 -1.15 -0.38
N HIS A 90 -9.05 -1.03 0.38
CA HIS A 90 -8.87 -1.62 1.70
C HIS A 90 -8.28 -0.56 2.63
N ILE A 91 -9.00 -0.23 3.70
CA ILE A 91 -8.54 0.67 4.78
C ILE A 91 -8.29 -0.14 6.06
N ARG A 92 -7.40 0.35 6.93
CA ARG A 92 -6.94 -0.37 8.12
C ARG A 92 -7.26 0.41 9.40
N LEU A 93 -8.42 0.17 9.99
CA LEU A 93 -8.89 0.88 11.17
C LEU A 93 -8.59 0.10 12.44
N GLY A 94 -7.87 0.74 13.36
CA GLY A 94 -7.53 0.20 14.68
C GLY A 94 -8.09 1.11 15.76
N THR A 95 -7.35 2.18 16.08
CA THR A 95 -7.73 3.16 17.11
C THR A 95 -9.11 3.77 16.88
N ALA A 96 -9.49 4.02 15.62
CA ALA A 96 -10.82 4.55 15.30
C ALA A 96 -11.99 3.63 15.70
N LEU A 97 -11.76 2.32 15.82
CA LEU A 97 -12.78 1.34 16.19
C LEU A 97 -12.64 0.84 17.63
N PHE A 98 -11.41 0.64 18.09
CA PHE A 98 -11.12 -0.03 19.36
C PHE A 98 -10.55 0.88 20.44
N GLY A 99 -10.30 2.16 20.14
CA GLY A 99 -9.65 3.09 21.06
C GLY A 99 -8.12 2.90 21.12
N SER A 100 -7.48 3.62 22.05
CA SER A 100 -6.03 3.55 22.24
C SER A 100 -5.59 2.16 22.66
N ARG A 101 -4.36 1.79 22.28
CA ARG A 101 -3.75 0.55 22.77
C ARG A 101 -3.37 0.73 24.24
N ASP A 102 -3.62 -0.29 25.05
CA ASP A 102 -3.05 -0.39 26.38
C ASP A 102 -1.52 -0.48 26.26
N THR A 103 -0.82 0.29 27.08
CA THR A 103 0.65 0.33 27.17
C THR A 103 1.15 -0.46 28.36
#